data_AF-A0A9X7C9S6-F1
#
_entry.id   AF-A0A9X7C9S6-F1
#
_cell.length_a   1.000
_cell.length_b   1.000
_cell.length_c   1.000
_cell.angle_alpha   90.00
_cell.angle_beta   90.00
_cell.angle_gamma   90.00
#
_symmetry.space_group_name_H-M   'P 1'
#
loop_
_entity.id
_entity.type
_entity.pdbx_description
1 polymer ?
#
loop_
_entity_poly.entity_id
_entity_poly.type
_entity_poly.pdbx_seq_one_letter_code
_entity_poly.pdbx_strand_id
1 'polypeptide(L)' 'MSRYVIYLSSNTSKGMSHESYGYWRGKTYQVQGETFPVTDIEVTPDTKVYKSKKRAENSAEKIFDKCGYVVSWFVEEI' A
#
# COMPACT_ATOMS: atom_id res chain seq x y z
N MET A 1 8.53 20.24 0.70
CA MET A 1 8.28 19.18 1.70
C MET A 1 8.06 17.90 0.93
N SER A 2 8.89 16.90 1.16
CA SER A 2 8.74 15.57 0.58
C SER A 2 7.40 14.95 0.97
N ARG A 3 6.76 14.27 0.01
CA ARG A 3 5.53 13.51 0.24
C ARG A 3 5.85 12.04 0.05
N TYR A 4 5.18 11.19 0.80
CA TYR A 4 5.43 9.76 0.76
C TYR A 4 4.14 8.99 0.46
N VAL A 5 4.23 7.96 -0.36
CA VAL A 5 3.14 7.03 -0.67
C VAL A 5 3.58 5.59 -0.39
N ILE A 6 2.60 4.70 -0.24
CA ILE A 6 2.85 3.27 0.02
C ILE A 6 2.41 2.49 -1.22
N TYR A 7 3.32 1.67 -1.74
CA TYR A 7 3.04 0.68 -2.77
C TYR A 7 2.95 -0.70 -2.13
N LEU A 8 1.86 -1.43 -2.38
CA LEU A 8 1.62 -2.78 -1.87
C LEU A 8 1.78 -3.80 -3.00
N SER A 9 2.39 -4.94 -2.68
CA SER A 9 2.62 -6.03 -3.63
C SER A 9 2.15 -7.36 -3.04
N SER A 10 1.58 -8.24 -3.87
CA SER A 10 1.34 -9.64 -3.51
C SER A 10 2.55 -10.53 -3.82
N ASN A 11 3.69 -9.93 -4.17
CA ASN A 11 4.97 -10.60 -4.36
C ASN A 11 6.05 -9.96 -3.45
N THR A 12 7.22 -10.60 -3.32
CA THR A 12 8.39 -10.08 -2.59
C THR A 12 9.14 -8.99 -3.35
N SER A 13 8.84 -8.77 -4.64
CA SER A 13 9.47 -7.76 -5.49
C SER A 13 8.47 -6.76 -6.09
N LYS A 14 8.96 -5.55 -6.36
CA LYS A 14 8.20 -4.49 -7.04
C LYS A 14 8.32 -4.67 -8.57
N GLY A 15 7.20 -4.58 -9.30
CA GLY A 15 7.22 -4.44 -10.76
C GLY A 15 6.78 -5.66 -11.59
N MET A 16 6.38 -6.78 -10.98
CA MET A 16 5.65 -7.82 -11.71
C MET A 16 4.17 -7.43 -11.81
N SER A 17 3.79 -6.90 -12.97
CA SER A 17 2.48 -6.27 -13.25
C SER A 17 1.25 -7.14 -13.00
N HIS A 18 1.41 -8.46 -12.96
CA HIS A 18 0.30 -9.39 -12.70
C HIS A 18 0.08 -9.68 -11.21
N GLU A 19 0.98 -9.21 -10.33
CA GLU A 19 0.97 -9.53 -8.89
C GLU A 19 1.22 -8.31 -7.99
N SER A 20 0.83 -7.12 -8.47
CA SER A 20 0.88 -5.90 -7.66
C SER A 20 -0.51 -5.42 -7.27
N TYR A 21 -0.71 -5.13 -5.97
CA TYR A 21 -1.90 -4.40 -5.52
C TYR A 21 -1.86 -2.95 -6.02
N GLY A 22 -0.72 -2.28 -5.89
CA GLY A 22 -0.53 -0.89 -6.30
C GLY A 22 -0.46 0.11 -5.14
N TYR A 23 -0.76 1.36 -5.42
CA TYR A 23 -0.67 2.48 -4.49
C TYR A 23 -1.85 2.53 -3.53
N TRP A 24 -1.53 2.59 -2.24
CA TRP A 24 -2.47 2.53 -1.13
C TRP A 24 -3.36 3.77 -1.02
N ARG A 25 -4.68 3.58 -0.90
CA ARG A 25 -5.66 4.67 -0.75
C ARG A 25 -6.07 5.00 0.68
N GLY A 26 -5.52 4.32 1.68
CA GLY A 26 -5.85 4.60 3.08
C GLY A 26 -7.09 3.87 3.61
N LYS A 27 -7.67 2.94 2.84
CA LYS A 27 -8.93 2.24 3.17
C LYS A 27 -8.83 0.75 2.88
N THR A 28 -9.37 -0.08 3.75
CA THR A 28 -9.52 -1.52 3.53
C THR A 28 -10.99 -1.87 3.32
N TYR A 29 -11.25 -3.01 2.69
CA TYR A 29 -12.57 -3.63 2.61
C TYR A 29 -12.50 -5.09 3.07
N GLN A 30 -13.63 -5.69 3.40
CA GLN A 30 -13.71 -7.08 3.86
C GLN A 30 -14.58 -7.92 2.95
N VAL A 31 -14.12 -9.14 2.64
CA VAL A 31 -14.86 -10.13 1.86
C VAL A 31 -14.67 -11.49 2.53
N GLN A 32 -15.75 -12.18 2.89
CA GLN A 32 -15.68 -13.52 3.52
C GLN A 32 -14.79 -13.58 4.78
N GLY A 33 -14.70 -12.50 5.55
CA GLY A 33 -13.87 -12.41 6.76
C GLY A 33 -12.40 -12.04 6.50
N GLU A 34 -11.99 -11.96 5.24
CA GLU A 34 -10.66 -11.54 4.80
C GLU A 34 -10.60 -10.03 4.60
N THR A 35 -9.48 -9.39 4.93
CA THR A 35 -9.29 -7.94 4.78
C THR A 35 -8.38 -7.65 3.59
N PHE A 36 -8.84 -6.77 2.70
CA PHE A 36 -8.14 -6.40 1.49
C PHE A 36 -7.88 -4.89 1.44
N PRO A 37 -6.71 -4.46 0.92
CA PRO A 37 -6.44 -3.05 0.73
C PRO A 37 -7.15 -2.52 -0.52
N VAL A 38 -7.63 -1.26 -0.46
CA VAL A 38 -8.03 -0.52 -1.66
C VAL A 38 -6.80 0.19 -2.22
N THR A 39 -6.48 -0.12 -3.49
CA THR A 39 -5.31 0.38 -4.20
C THR A 39 -5.65 0.86 -5.61
N ASP A 40 -4.80 1.73 -6.16
CA ASP A 40 -4.81 2.12 -7.57
C ASP A 40 -3.46 1.73 -8.22
N ILE A 41 -3.44 1.47 -9.52
CA ILE A 41 -2.20 1.07 -10.24
C ILE A 41 -1.17 2.22 -10.24
N GLU A 42 -1.65 3.46 -10.31
CA GLU A 42 -0.85 4.68 -10.37
C GLU A 42 -1.16 5.58 -9.16
N VAL A 43 -0.31 6.60 -8.92
CA VAL A 43 -0.58 7.60 -7.89
C VAL A 43 -1.71 8.51 -8.36
N THR A 44 -2.86 8.40 -7.71
CA THR A 44 -4.07 9.19 -7.95
C THR A 44 -4.28 10.25 -6.87
N PRO A 45 -5.19 11.23 -7.07
CA PRO A 45 -5.62 12.14 -6.00
C PRO A 45 -6.19 11.44 -4.76
N ASP A 46 -6.68 10.20 -4.92
CA ASP A 46 -7.21 9.38 -3.85
C ASP A 46 -6.14 8.55 -3.12
N THR A 47 -4.89 8.57 -3.60
CA THR A 47 -3.77 7.87 -2.98
C THR A 47 -3.44 8.51 -1.64
N LYS A 48 -3.19 7.67 -0.63
CA LYS A 48 -2.88 8.14 0.71
C LYS A 48 -1.46 8.70 0.77
N VAL A 49 -1.36 10.01 0.95
CA VAL A 49 -0.10 10.73 1.09
C VAL A 49 0.28 10.96 2.56
N TYR A 50 1.55 10.75 2.87
CA TYR A 50 2.14 10.95 4.19
C TYR A 50 3.16 12.09 4.14
N LYS A 51 3.21 12.88 5.23
CA LYS A 51 4.14 14.00 5.38
C LYS A 51 5.54 13.59 5.84
N SER A 52 5.73 12.32 6.20
CA SER A 52 7.04 11.79 6.60
C SER A 52 7.13 10.30 6.29
N LYS A 53 8.35 9.86 5.95
CA LYS A 53 8.66 8.47 5.64
C LYS A 53 8.26 7.53 6.78
N LYS A 54 8.66 7.85 8.02
CA LYS A 54 8.33 7.07 9.21
C LYS A 54 6.83 6.87 9.44
N ARG A 55 5.99 7.85 9.06
CA ARG A 55 4.53 7.69 9.16
C ARG A 55 3.98 6.76 8.08
N ALA A 56 4.57 6.78 6.89
CA ALA A 56 4.23 5.83 5.83
C ALA A 56 4.64 4.40 6.23
N GLU A 57 5.87 4.21 6.73
CA GLU A 57 6.38 2.91 7.20
C GLU A 57 5.48 2.32 8.30
N ASN A 58 5.23 3.07 9.38
CA ASN A 58 4.35 2.62 10.46
C ASN A 58 2.92 2.30 9.98
N SER A 59 2.46 2.95 8.92
CA SER A 59 1.14 2.65 8.34
C SER A 59 1.18 1.42 7.46
N ALA A 60 2.28 1.21 6.73
CA ALA A 60 2.49 0.05 5.87
C ALA A 60 2.57 -1.24 6.71
N GLU A 61 3.31 -1.23 7.82
CA GLU A 61 3.38 -2.34 8.78
C GLU A 61 1.97 -2.74 9.27
N LYS A 62 1.14 -1.77 9.66
CA LYS A 62 -0.24 -2.05 10.12
C LYS A 62 -1.14 -2.65 9.06
N ILE A 63 -0.89 -2.34 7.78
CA ILE A 63 -1.68 -2.87 6.66
C ILE A 63 -1.20 -4.28 6.34
N PHE A 64 0.11 -4.48 6.35
CA PHE A 64 0.77 -5.77 6.19
C PHE A 64 0.25 -6.78 7.23
N ASP A 65 0.19 -6.39 8.50
CA ASP A 65 -0.34 -7.24 9.57
C ASP A 65 -1.83 -7.60 9.41
N LYS A 66 -2.60 -6.77 8.68
CA LYS A 66 -4.05 -6.93 8.53
C LYS A 66 -4.47 -7.63 7.24
N CYS A 67 -3.70 -7.47 6.18
CA CYS A 67 -4.07 -7.93 4.84
C CYS A 67 -3.22 -9.16 4.49
N GLY A 68 -3.75 -10.36 4.73
CA GLY A 68 -2.98 -11.62 4.61
C GLY A 68 -2.38 -11.91 3.24
N TYR A 69 -2.90 -11.28 2.18
CA TYR A 69 -2.41 -11.43 0.80
C TYR A 69 -1.39 -10.36 0.39
N VAL A 70 -1.10 -9.38 1.24
CA VAL A 70 -0.02 -8.42 1.01
C VAL A 70 1.28 -9.07 1.46
N VAL A 71 2.20 -9.28 0.52
CA VAL A 71 3.47 -10.00 0.75
C VAL A 71 4.64 -9.03 0.94
N SER A 72 4.58 -7.83 0.36
CA SER A 72 5.55 -6.78 0.63
C SER A 72 4.96 -5.38 0.46
N TRP A 73 5.66 -4.39 1.02
CA TRP A 73 5.33 -2.98 0.88
C TRP A 73 6.59 -2.14 0.65
N PHE A 74 6.41 -1.04 -0.08
CA PHE A 74 7.48 -0.08 -0.41
C PHE A 74 6.99 1.33 -0.11
N VAL A 75 7.86 2.17 0.45
CA VAL A 75 7.58 3.60 0.66
C VAL A 75 8.35 4.40 -0.37
N GLU A 76 7.62 5.21 -1.14
CA GLU A 76 8.15 6.04 -2.23
C GLU A 76 7.99 7.52 -1.91
N GLU A 77 8.99 8.31 -2.29
CA GLU A 77 8.93 9.77 -2.22
C GLU A 77 8.40 10.33 -3.55
N ILE A 78 7.45 11.28 -3.46
CA ILE A 78 6.80 11.97 -4.58
C ILE A 78 6.77 13.49 -4.39
#